data_AF-A0A7W4FKN4-F1
#
_entry.id   AF-A0A7W4FKN4-F1
#
_cell.length_a   1.000
_cell.length_b   1.000
_cell.length_c   1.000
_cell.angle_alpha   90.00
_cell.angle_beta   90.00
_cell.angle_gamma   90.00
#
_symmetry.space_group_name_H-M   'P 1'
#
loop_
_entity.id
_entity.type
_entity.pdbx_description
1 polymer ?
#
loop_
_entity_poly.entity_id
_entity_poly.type
_entity_poly.pdbx_seq_one_letter_code
_entity_poly.pdbx_strand_id
1 'polypeptide(L)'
;MEILIPFAKDKNGSLAFVDEVESGLECNCFCISCDMPLSAHKYKTNIRRDHFKHAPKVNSEDKPCEISYKRAIFWLCRNILATNSSIHLPRYVGFPNSDKSDEGVLLTEEKVYEYQSQITLNPAIESAQNEIAILHTNDFDITLVLTLESSSYQFSSTYNQKSAIVVVDVEDFRKYVEGKVNGYREQVESELLVKLSIKHWHYHPQQTQRFTEFYRSKNQRVQLAKKEQEQRKWEEQELLAEESEPLYDSVYGFQQNPRYKRKPTRAFRDIIDLNPAPKQYEKRWFRCGYCTNIWQRSSTDVPYSVDETPCPSCDHLIIIG
;
A
#
# COMPACT_ATOMS: atom_id res chain seq x y z
N MET A 1 -28.00 -28.56 -2.91
CA MET A 1 -26.91 -29.51 -3.16
C MET A 1 -26.19 -29.68 -1.84
N GLU A 2 -26.16 -30.89 -1.28
CA GLU A 2 -25.52 -31.16 0.03
C GLU A 2 -24.01 -30.94 -0.11
N ILE A 3 -23.43 -30.03 0.68
CA ILE A 3 -22.00 -29.73 0.63
C ILE A 3 -21.26 -30.92 1.24
N LEU A 4 -20.38 -31.53 0.45
CA LEU A 4 -19.51 -32.59 0.95
C LEU A 4 -18.33 -31.91 1.68
N ILE A 5 -18.25 -32.14 2.98
CA ILE A 5 -17.34 -31.43 3.89
C ILE A 5 -15.95 -32.09 3.78
N PRO A 6 -14.89 -31.37 3.36
CA PRO A 6 -13.58 -31.99 3.13
C PRO A 6 -12.72 -32.14 4.39
N PHE A 7 -13.02 -31.39 5.46
CA PHE A 7 -12.27 -31.41 6.70
C PHE A 7 -13.17 -31.08 7.90
N ALA A 8 -12.71 -31.48 9.07
CA ALA A 8 -13.44 -31.41 10.31
C ALA A 8 -12.52 -30.94 11.45
N LYS A 9 -13.10 -30.81 12.64
CA LYS A 9 -12.39 -30.60 13.89
C LYS A 9 -12.18 -31.95 14.54
N ASP A 10 -10.94 -32.31 14.86
CA ASP A 10 -10.64 -33.53 15.62
C ASP A 10 -11.05 -33.36 17.10
N LYS A 11 -10.88 -34.43 17.89
CA LYS A 11 -11.15 -34.43 19.34
C LYS A 11 -10.35 -33.38 20.14
N ASN A 12 -9.23 -32.90 19.60
CA ASN A 12 -8.36 -31.91 20.23
C ASN A 12 -8.68 -30.47 19.78
N GLY A 13 -9.61 -30.30 18.83
CA GLY A 13 -9.92 -29.00 18.26
C GLY A 13 -9.07 -28.62 17.03
N SER A 14 -8.20 -29.50 16.56
CA SER A 14 -7.35 -29.29 15.39
C SER A 14 -8.08 -29.63 14.09
N LEU A 15 -7.63 -29.06 12.98
CA LEU A 15 -8.17 -29.39 11.66
C LEU A 15 -7.74 -30.82 11.26
N ALA A 16 -8.71 -31.67 10.94
CA ALA A 16 -8.48 -33.03 10.45
C ALA A 16 -9.10 -33.19 9.06
N PHE A 17 -8.34 -33.76 8.14
CA PHE A 17 -8.79 -34.00 6.77
C PHE A 17 -9.38 -35.40 6.65
N VAL A 18 -10.32 -35.57 5.73
CA VAL A 18 -11.06 -36.84 5.64
C VAL A 18 -10.17 -38.02 5.29
N ASP A 19 -9.11 -37.80 4.52
CA ASP A 19 -8.11 -38.79 4.15
C ASP A 19 -7.20 -39.19 5.33
N GLU A 20 -7.01 -38.33 6.32
CA GLU A 20 -6.17 -38.56 7.51
C GLU A 20 -6.85 -39.35 8.64
N VAL A 21 -8.18 -39.48 8.62
CA VAL A 21 -8.95 -40.03 9.76
C VAL A 21 -9.51 -41.43 9.51
N GLU A 22 -9.91 -42.15 10.55
CA GLU A 22 -10.63 -43.42 10.37
C GLU A 22 -11.99 -43.23 9.69
N SER A 23 -12.47 -44.25 8.98
CA SER A 23 -13.78 -44.20 8.31
C SER A 23 -14.93 -44.29 9.32
N GLY A 24 -16.10 -43.75 8.97
CA GLY A 24 -17.30 -43.77 9.79
C GLY A 24 -17.23 -42.83 11.00
N LEU A 25 -17.91 -43.22 12.08
CA LEU A 25 -17.95 -42.48 13.35
C LEU A 25 -16.67 -42.63 14.18
N GLU A 26 -15.80 -43.57 13.82
CA GLU A 26 -14.53 -43.81 14.51
C GLU A 26 -13.54 -42.65 14.34
N CYS A 27 -13.76 -41.77 13.34
CA CYS A 27 -13.01 -40.53 13.18
C CYS A 27 -13.09 -39.60 14.39
N ASN A 28 -14.14 -39.71 15.23
CA ASN A 28 -14.40 -38.82 16.37
C ASN A 28 -14.25 -37.32 16.02
N CYS A 29 -14.73 -36.97 14.82
CA CYS A 29 -14.62 -35.62 14.27
C CYS A 29 -15.92 -34.84 14.47
N PHE A 30 -15.78 -33.52 14.56
CA PHE A 30 -16.87 -32.57 14.78
C PHE A 30 -16.92 -31.56 13.64
N CYS A 31 -18.14 -31.14 13.32
CA CYS A 31 -18.35 -30.11 12.33
C CYS A 31 -17.76 -28.81 12.86
N ILE A 32 -16.76 -28.32 12.16
CA ILE A 32 -16.16 -27.02 12.36
C ILE A 32 -17.23 -25.92 12.55
N SER A 33 -18.38 -25.99 11.85
CA SER A 33 -19.43 -24.95 11.81
C SER A 33 -20.43 -24.98 12.96
N CYS A 34 -20.84 -26.16 13.40
CA CYS A 34 -21.91 -26.31 14.38
C CYS A 34 -21.52 -27.23 15.55
N ASP A 35 -20.26 -27.67 15.60
CA ASP A 35 -19.70 -28.63 16.54
C ASP A 35 -20.46 -29.97 16.64
N MET A 36 -21.36 -30.27 15.70
CA MET A 36 -22.08 -31.56 15.66
C MET A 36 -21.16 -32.69 15.17
N PRO A 37 -21.29 -33.93 15.70
CA PRO A 37 -20.50 -35.07 15.26
C PRO A 37 -20.65 -35.36 13.76
N LEU A 38 -19.52 -35.65 13.13
CA LEU A 38 -19.40 -36.05 11.73
C LEU A 38 -19.05 -37.54 11.62
N SER A 39 -19.39 -38.12 10.47
CA SER A 39 -18.99 -39.45 10.02
C SER A 39 -18.14 -39.28 8.76
N ALA A 40 -16.94 -39.87 8.75
CA ALA A 40 -16.07 -39.88 7.58
C ALA A 40 -16.57 -40.94 6.57
N HIS A 41 -16.77 -40.54 5.32
CA HIS A 41 -17.14 -41.46 4.25
C HIS A 41 -15.95 -41.60 3.30
N LYS A 42 -15.21 -42.70 3.45
CA LYS A 42 -14.09 -43.04 2.58
C LYS A 42 -14.50 -43.99 1.46
N TYR A 43 -14.05 -43.74 0.24
CA TYR A 43 -14.34 -44.56 -0.93
C TYR A 43 -13.04 -45.14 -1.49
N LYS A 44 -13.05 -46.45 -1.76
CA LYS A 44 -11.89 -47.16 -2.34
C LYS A 44 -11.61 -46.79 -3.80
N THR A 45 -12.58 -46.17 -4.48
CA THR A 45 -12.47 -45.77 -5.88
C THR A 45 -12.51 -44.25 -5.97
N ASN A 46 -11.68 -43.67 -6.83
CA ASN A 46 -11.66 -42.22 -7.10
C ASN A 46 -12.92 -41.70 -7.84
N ILE A 47 -13.98 -42.52 -7.92
CA ILE A 47 -15.27 -42.16 -8.53
C ILE A 47 -16.08 -41.28 -7.57
N ARG A 48 -15.94 -41.51 -6.26
CA ARG A 48 -16.55 -40.68 -5.22
C ARG A 48 -15.44 -40.17 -4.33
N ARG A 49 -15.50 -38.89 -3.98
CA ARG A 49 -14.53 -38.30 -3.07
C ARG A 49 -14.84 -38.66 -1.63
N ASP A 50 -13.78 -38.82 -0.88
CA ASP A 50 -13.85 -38.88 0.57
C ASP A 50 -14.44 -37.56 1.08
N HIS A 51 -15.36 -37.66 2.04
CA HIS A 51 -15.97 -36.49 2.65
C HIS A 51 -16.55 -36.82 4.02
N PHE A 52 -16.75 -35.79 4.83
CA PHE A 52 -17.54 -35.88 6.05
C PHE A 52 -19.01 -35.61 5.77
N LYS A 53 -19.87 -36.29 6.53
CA LYS A 53 -21.30 -35.99 6.67
C LYS A 53 -21.67 -35.90 8.14
N HIS A 54 -22.67 -35.11 8.47
CA HIS A 54 -23.24 -35.14 9.80
C HIS A 54 -23.79 -36.52 10.14
N ALA A 55 -23.60 -36.94 11.39
CA ALA A 55 -24.08 -38.23 11.85
C ALA A 55 -25.63 -38.31 11.71
N PRO A 56 -26.20 -39.43 11.22
CA PRO A 56 -27.62 -39.56 10.85
C PRO A 56 -28.65 -39.28 11.95
N LYS A 57 -28.23 -39.15 13.22
CA LYS A 57 -29.08 -38.92 14.39
C LYS A 57 -28.85 -37.58 15.09
N VAL A 58 -27.96 -36.72 14.56
CA VAL A 58 -27.58 -35.46 15.23
C VAL A 58 -28.02 -34.22 14.45
N ASN A 59 -28.39 -34.37 13.17
CA ASN A 59 -29.01 -33.28 12.42
C ASN A 59 -30.43 -33.03 12.93
N SER A 60 -30.60 -32.05 13.81
CA SER A 60 -31.92 -31.50 14.11
C SER A 60 -32.40 -30.66 12.94
N GLU A 61 -33.59 -30.95 12.40
CA GLU A 61 -34.27 -30.07 11.44
C GLU A 61 -34.44 -28.64 11.97
N ASP A 62 -34.50 -28.50 13.30
CA ASP A 62 -34.63 -27.23 14.01
C ASP A 62 -33.35 -26.35 14.03
N LYS A 63 -32.18 -26.90 13.66
CA LYS A 63 -30.91 -26.16 13.62
C LYS A 63 -30.05 -26.62 12.43
N PRO A 64 -30.38 -26.18 11.20
CA PRO A 64 -29.62 -26.54 10.02
C PRO A 64 -28.18 -26.04 10.15
N CYS A 65 -27.21 -26.88 9.77
CA CYS A 65 -25.81 -26.49 9.75
C CYS A 65 -25.58 -25.45 8.64
N GLU A 66 -25.01 -24.30 9.00
CA GLU A 66 -24.70 -23.20 8.07
C GLU A 66 -23.38 -23.39 7.30
N ILE A 67 -22.80 -24.60 7.34
CA ILE A 67 -21.55 -24.87 6.65
C ILE A 67 -21.69 -24.58 5.16
N SER A 68 -20.76 -23.78 4.64
CA SER A 68 -20.67 -23.43 3.23
C SER A 68 -19.26 -23.66 2.71
N TYR A 69 -19.11 -23.84 1.39
CA TYR A 69 -17.77 -23.96 0.80
C TYR A 69 -16.92 -22.71 1.07
N LYS A 70 -17.54 -21.51 1.10
CA LYS A 70 -16.88 -20.24 1.39
C LYS A 70 -16.25 -20.27 2.79
N ARG A 71 -17.05 -20.61 3.81
CA ARG A 71 -16.59 -20.75 5.20
C ARG A 71 -15.50 -21.81 5.33
N ALA A 72 -15.65 -22.93 4.62
CA ALA A 72 -14.63 -23.97 4.60
C ALA A 72 -13.28 -23.43 4.07
N ILE A 73 -13.26 -22.77 2.91
CA ILE A 73 -12.02 -22.18 2.36
C ILE A 73 -11.33 -21.28 3.39
N PHE A 74 -12.07 -20.37 4.04
CA PHE A 74 -11.48 -19.47 5.02
C PHE A 74 -10.91 -20.19 6.24
N TRP A 75 -11.55 -21.24 6.73
CA TRP A 75 -11.05 -21.99 7.87
C TRP A 75 -9.82 -22.81 7.57
N LEU A 76 -9.75 -23.38 6.36
CA LEU A 76 -8.52 -23.98 5.90
C LEU A 76 -7.39 -22.94 5.86
N CYS A 77 -7.63 -21.78 5.24
CA CYS A 77 -6.63 -20.73 5.17
C CYS A 77 -6.19 -20.25 6.56
N ARG A 78 -7.12 -20.08 7.51
CA ARG A 78 -6.81 -19.74 8.91
C ARG A 78 -5.90 -20.80 9.55
N ASN A 79 -6.19 -22.07 9.35
CA ASN A 79 -5.37 -23.15 9.89
C ASN A 79 -3.97 -23.18 9.27
N ILE A 80 -3.87 -23.05 7.95
CA ILE A 80 -2.57 -23.01 7.25
C ILE A 80 -1.73 -21.84 7.77
N LEU A 81 -2.30 -20.64 7.83
CA LEU A 81 -1.58 -19.45 8.32
C LEU A 81 -1.20 -19.59 9.80
N ALA A 82 -2.03 -20.22 10.64
CA ALA A 82 -1.74 -20.40 12.06
C ALA A 82 -0.71 -21.50 12.36
N THR A 83 -0.50 -22.43 11.42
CA THR A 83 0.43 -23.56 11.56
C THR A 83 1.75 -23.35 10.81
N ASN A 84 1.86 -22.26 10.06
CA ASN A 84 3.06 -21.87 9.34
C ASN A 84 3.63 -20.55 9.90
N SER A 85 4.82 -20.17 9.43
CA SER A 85 5.53 -18.96 9.89
C SER A 85 6.05 -18.11 8.74
N SER A 86 5.82 -18.47 7.49
CA SER A 86 6.34 -17.73 6.34
C SER A 86 5.30 -17.60 5.23
N ILE A 87 5.37 -16.50 4.49
CA ILE A 87 4.55 -16.25 3.31
C ILE A 87 5.36 -15.55 2.23
N HIS A 88 5.22 -16.02 0.99
CA HIS A 88 5.86 -15.43 -0.17
C HIS A 88 4.96 -14.36 -0.80
N LEU A 89 5.48 -13.14 -0.92
CA LEU A 89 4.73 -12.00 -1.46
C LEU A 89 5.40 -11.46 -2.73
N PRO A 90 4.59 -11.02 -3.71
CA PRO A 90 5.09 -10.64 -5.03
C PRO A 90 5.84 -9.31 -5.00
N ARG A 91 6.58 -9.01 -6.06
CA ARG A 91 7.08 -7.65 -6.32
C ARG A 91 5.94 -6.64 -6.36
N TYR A 92 6.15 -5.45 -5.77
CA TYR A 92 5.19 -4.35 -5.81
C TYR A 92 5.76 -3.11 -6.49
N VAL A 93 5.08 -2.65 -7.53
CA VAL A 93 5.34 -1.38 -8.21
C VAL A 93 4.12 -0.48 -8.01
N GLY A 94 4.31 0.65 -7.35
CA GLY A 94 3.28 1.66 -7.14
C GLY A 94 3.37 2.77 -8.19
N PHE A 95 2.22 3.36 -8.51
CA PHE A 95 2.13 4.49 -9.42
C PHE A 95 1.71 5.73 -8.61
N PRO A 96 2.56 6.77 -8.53
CA PRO A 96 2.26 7.97 -7.74
C PRO A 96 1.01 8.73 -8.20
N ASN A 97 0.71 8.69 -9.50
CA ASN A 97 -0.50 9.24 -10.09
C ASN A 97 -1.46 8.12 -10.54
N SER A 98 -2.76 8.45 -10.61
CA SER A 98 -3.81 7.55 -11.09
C SER A 98 -3.62 7.13 -12.55
N ASP A 99 -2.91 7.94 -13.33
CA ASP A 99 -2.61 7.66 -14.72
C ASP A 99 -1.39 6.73 -14.77
N LYS A 100 -1.62 5.46 -15.16
CA LYS A 100 -0.59 4.42 -15.36
C LYS A 100 0.45 4.76 -16.45
N SER A 101 0.42 5.96 -17.01
CA SER A 101 1.39 6.50 -17.95
C SER A 101 2.64 7.06 -17.26
N ASP A 102 2.60 7.27 -15.94
CA ASP A 102 3.78 7.69 -15.17
C ASP A 102 4.73 6.52 -14.87
N GLU A 103 6.01 6.86 -14.67
CA GLU A 103 7.06 5.93 -14.28
C GLU A 103 6.70 5.21 -12.97
N GLY A 104 6.62 3.88 -13.02
CA GLY A 104 6.32 3.05 -11.86
C GLY A 104 7.47 3.09 -10.85
N VAL A 105 7.13 3.24 -9.57
CA VAL A 105 8.10 3.25 -8.46
C VAL A 105 8.10 1.87 -7.82
N LEU A 106 9.25 1.20 -7.84
CA LEU A 106 9.44 -0.05 -7.10
C LEU A 106 9.31 0.22 -5.59
N LEU A 107 8.34 -0.44 -4.96
CA LEU A 107 8.07 -0.31 -3.52
C LEU A 107 8.69 -1.45 -2.71
N THR A 108 8.62 -2.67 -3.22
CA THR A 108 9.33 -3.83 -2.69
C THR A 108 9.59 -4.83 -3.80
N GLU A 109 10.71 -5.54 -3.70
CA GLU A 109 10.94 -6.74 -4.49
C GLU A 109 10.10 -7.91 -3.98
N GLU A 110 10.03 -8.96 -4.78
CA GLU A 110 9.55 -10.28 -4.36
C GLU A 110 10.37 -10.78 -3.17
N LYS A 111 9.68 -11.15 -2.09
CA LYS A 111 10.33 -11.47 -0.81
C LYS A 111 9.47 -12.43 0.00
N VAL A 112 10.13 -13.36 0.68
CA VAL A 112 9.52 -14.18 1.74
C VAL A 112 9.52 -13.41 3.05
N TYR A 113 8.36 -13.32 3.68
CA TYR A 113 8.15 -12.68 4.96
C TYR A 113 7.95 -13.74 6.04
N GLU A 114 8.85 -13.77 7.01
CA GLU A 114 8.68 -14.54 8.25
C GLU A 114 7.75 -13.78 9.20
N TYR A 115 6.83 -14.50 9.83
CA TYR A 115 5.85 -13.99 10.80
C TYR A 115 5.73 -14.90 12.02
N GLN A 116 5.26 -14.30 13.11
CA GLN A 116 5.04 -15.00 14.37
C GLN A 116 3.87 -15.99 14.28
N SER A 117 3.98 -17.14 14.97
CA SER A 117 2.94 -18.17 14.97
C SER A 117 1.59 -17.70 15.53
N GLN A 118 1.59 -16.69 16.41
CA GLN A 118 0.36 -16.06 16.90
C GLN A 118 -0.13 -15.00 15.92
N ILE A 119 -0.88 -15.42 14.90
CA ILE A 119 -1.54 -14.51 13.97
C ILE A 119 -2.82 -13.94 14.59
N THR A 120 -3.16 -12.69 14.29
CA THR A 120 -4.44 -12.11 14.69
C THR A 120 -5.46 -12.35 13.60
N LEU A 121 -6.52 -13.08 13.91
CA LEU A 121 -7.59 -13.38 12.95
C LEU A 121 -8.81 -12.51 13.24
N ASN A 122 -9.58 -12.19 12.20
CA ASN A 122 -10.82 -11.41 12.37
C ASN A 122 -11.78 -12.13 13.35
N PRO A 123 -12.20 -11.47 14.45
CA PRO A 123 -13.21 -12.03 15.35
C PRO A 123 -14.61 -12.01 14.73
N ALA A 124 -14.87 -11.11 13.76
CA ALA A 124 -16.14 -11.07 13.04
C ALA A 124 -16.19 -12.20 12.01
N ILE A 125 -16.78 -13.32 12.42
CA ILE A 125 -17.04 -14.50 11.58
C ILE A 125 -18.14 -14.20 10.53
N GLU A 126 -18.63 -12.96 10.40
CA GLU A 126 -19.91 -12.66 9.74
C GLU A 126 -19.83 -12.35 8.23
N SER A 127 -18.69 -11.91 7.68
CA SER A 127 -18.64 -11.63 6.24
C SER A 127 -18.52 -12.91 5.43
N ALA A 128 -19.54 -13.26 4.63
CA ALA A 128 -19.51 -14.44 3.77
C ALA A 128 -18.55 -14.31 2.58
N GLN A 129 -18.02 -13.11 2.31
CA GLN A 129 -17.24 -12.82 1.11
C GLN A 129 -15.74 -12.74 1.38
N ASN A 130 -15.35 -12.35 2.60
CA ASN A 130 -13.95 -12.13 2.95
C ASN A 130 -13.57 -12.60 4.35
N GLU A 131 -12.28 -12.82 4.50
CA GLU A 131 -11.62 -13.08 5.77
C GLU A 131 -10.40 -12.18 5.91
N ILE A 132 -10.08 -11.79 7.16
CA ILE A 132 -8.91 -10.96 7.45
C ILE A 132 -8.02 -11.70 8.44
N ALA A 133 -6.73 -11.74 8.13
CA ALA A 133 -5.68 -12.20 9.03
C ALA A 133 -4.57 -11.13 9.09
N ILE A 134 -4.00 -10.91 10.26
CA ILE A 134 -2.86 -10.02 10.47
C ILE A 134 -1.67 -10.89 10.83
N LEU A 135 -0.63 -10.81 10.00
CA LEU A 135 0.65 -11.46 10.21
C LEU A 135 1.62 -10.46 10.83
N HIS A 136 2.19 -10.83 11.97
CA HIS A 136 3.16 -9.99 12.69
C HIS A 136 4.58 -10.34 12.22
N THR A 137 5.15 -9.50 11.36
CA THR A 137 6.54 -9.64 10.89
C THR A 137 7.48 -8.72 11.67
N ASN A 138 8.78 -8.89 11.49
CA ASN A 138 9.78 -8.01 12.12
C ASN A 138 9.78 -6.58 11.54
N ASP A 139 9.36 -6.42 10.29
CA ASP A 139 9.44 -5.15 9.57
C ASP A 139 8.16 -4.30 9.81
N PHE A 140 6.99 -4.93 9.66
CA PHE A 140 5.67 -4.33 9.84
C PHE A 140 4.58 -5.41 9.88
N ASP A 141 3.40 -5.06 10.39
CA ASP A 141 2.24 -5.96 10.31
C ASP A 141 1.71 -6.04 8.88
N ILE A 142 1.35 -7.25 8.44
CA ILE A 142 0.75 -7.51 7.13
C ILE A 142 -0.70 -7.92 7.33
N THR A 143 -1.63 -7.07 6.93
CA THR A 143 -3.05 -7.42 6.82
C THR A 143 -3.26 -8.21 5.53
N LEU A 144 -3.47 -9.51 5.66
CA LEU A 144 -3.96 -10.37 4.60
C LEU A 144 -5.49 -10.30 4.52
N VAL A 145 -5.98 -10.02 3.33
CA VAL A 145 -7.40 -10.01 3.01
C VAL A 145 -7.68 -11.16 2.05
N LEU A 146 -8.25 -12.24 2.56
CA LEU A 146 -8.63 -13.38 1.73
C LEU A 146 -10.00 -13.11 1.12
N THR A 147 -10.11 -13.23 -0.20
CA THR A 147 -11.33 -12.93 -0.93
C THR A 147 -11.73 -14.04 -1.90
N LEU A 148 -13.04 -14.24 -2.05
CA LEU A 148 -13.64 -15.14 -3.03
C LEU A 148 -14.19 -14.38 -4.25
N GLU A 149 -14.18 -13.03 -4.21
CA GLU A 149 -14.68 -12.19 -5.30
C GLU A 149 -13.74 -10.98 -5.44
N SER A 150 -12.86 -11.03 -6.43
CA SER A 150 -11.83 -10.00 -6.67
C SER A 150 -12.39 -8.61 -7.02
N SER A 151 -13.68 -8.50 -7.38
CA SER A 151 -14.30 -7.27 -7.88
C SER A 151 -14.93 -6.36 -6.82
N SER A 152 -15.03 -6.78 -5.55
CA SER A 152 -15.84 -6.07 -4.54
C SER A 152 -15.05 -5.31 -3.47
N TYR A 153 -13.71 -5.36 -3.47
CA TYR A 153 -12.93 -4.76 -2.38
C TYR A 153 -12.41 -3.37 -2.69
N GLN A 154 -12.98 -2.38 -2.01
CA GLN A 154 -12.47 -1.02 -1.94
C GLN A 154 -12.05 -0.73 -0.49
N PHE A 155 -10.75 -0.90 -0.20
CA PHE A 155 -10.18 -0.27 0.99
C PHE A 155 -9.82 1.17 0.64
N SER A 156 -10.35 2.13 1.40
CA SER A 156 -9.77 3.47 1.38
C SER A 156 -8.41 3.39 2.10
N SER A 157 -7.32 3.58 1.35
CA SER A 157 -6.01 3.75 1.96
C SER A 157 -6.05 5.03 2.78
N THR A 158 -5.90 4.92 4.11
CA THR A 158 -5.77 6.11 4.95
C THR A 158 -4.35 6.64 4.86
N TYR A 159 -4.19 7.96 4.81
CA TYR A 159 -2.88 8.59 4.97
C TYR A 159 -2.33 8.20 6.36
N ASN A 160 -1.12 7.65 6.42
CA ASN A 160 -0.41 7.11 7.60
C ASN A 160 -0.68 5.65 7.99
N GLN A 161 -1.11 4.82 7.05
CA GLN A 161 -1.23 3.40 7.30
C GLN A 161 0.16 2.76 7.57
N LYS A 162 0.32 2.15 8.76
CA LYS A 162 1.59 1.52 9.19
C LYS A 162 1.71 0.05 8.81
N SER A 163 0.58 -0.62 8.59
CA SER A 163 0.52 -2.02 8.15
C SER A 163 0.44 -2.12 6.64
N ALA A 164 1.02 -3.16 6.07
CA ALA A 164 0.76 -3.52 4.69
C ALA A 164 -0.64 -4.10 4.53
N ILE A 165 -1.20 -3.96 3.33
CA ILE A 165 -2.39 -4.72 2.92
C ILE A 165 -2.03 -5.54 1.70
N VAL A 166 -2.22 -6.85 1.81
CA VAL A 166 -2.14 -7.78 0.68
C VAL A 166 -3.50 -8.47 0.56
N VAL A 167 -4.05 -8.44 -0.64
CA VAL A 167 -5.27 -9.15 -0.97
C VAL A 167 -4.88 -10.46 -1.65
N VAL A 168 -5.53 -11.55 -1.24
CA VAL A 168 -5.31 -12.89 -1.73
C VAL A 168 -6.61 -13.42 -2.31
N ASP A 169 -6.63 -13.68 -3.61
CA ASP A 169 -7.75 -14.32 -4.29
C ASP A 169 -7.71 -15.83 -4.03
N VAL A 170 -8.74 -16.33 -3.34
CA VAL A 170 -8.87 -17.73 -2.96
C VAL A 170 -10.07 -18.41 -3.63
N GLU A 171 -10.69 -17.80 -4.64
CA GLU A 171 -11.85 -18.39 -5.34
C GLU A 171 -11.49 -19.72 -6.00
N ASP A 172 -10.28 -19.83 -6.56
CA ASP A 172 -9.78 -21.08 -7.14
C ASP A 172 -9.70 -22.22 -6.11
N PHE A 173 -9.68 -21.94 -4.80
CA PHE A 173 -9.67 -22.99 -3.77
C PHE A 173 -11.00 -23.73 -3.68
N ARG A 174 -12.05 -23.19 -4.29
CA ARG A 174 -13.32 -23.87 -4.47
C ARG A 174 -13.15 -25.21 -5.18
N LYS A 175 -12.21 -25.34 -6.13
CA LYS A 175 -11.95 -26.61 -6.84
C LYS A 175 -11.51 -27.73 -5.87
N TYR A 176 -10.84 -27.37 -4.79
CA TYR A 176 -10.38 -28.26 -3.75
C TYR A 176 -11.55 -28.67 -2.82
N VAL A 177 -12.38 -27.71 -2.42
CA VAL A 177 -13.54 -27.98 -1.54
C VAL A 177 -14.66 -28.72 -2.26
N GLU A 178 -14.82 -28.50 -3.56
CA GLU A 178 -15.77 -29.23 -4.42
C GLU A 178 -15.24 -30.62 -4.82
N GLY A 179 -13.95 -30.91 -4.56
CA GLY A 179 -13.33 -32.20 -4.83
C GLY A 179 -13.09 -32.48 -6.31
N LYS A 180 -12.74 -31.44 -7.08
CA LYS A 180 -12.26 -31.57 -8.45
C LYS A 180 -10.80 -32.07 -8.49
N VAL A 181 -10.07 -32.01 -7.36
CA VAL A 181 -8.64 -32.35 -7.25
C VAL A 181 -8.36 -32.99 -5.87
N ASN A 182 -7.47 -34.01 -5.81
CA ASN A 182 -6.99 -34.66 -4.57
C ASN A 182 -5.81 -33.90 -3.94
N GLY A 183 -5.42 -34.20 -2.69
CA GLY A 183 -4.27 -33.57 -2.00
C GLY A 183 -4.61 -32.16 -1.50
N TYR A 184 -5.70 -32.08 -0.73
CA TYR A 184 -6.40 -30.85 -0.42
C TYR A 184 -5.56 -29.90 0.45
N ARG A 185 -4.88 -30.41 1.48
CA ARG A 185 -4.10 -29.59 2.42
C ARG A 185 -2.85 -29.03 1.75
N GLU A 186 -2.00 -29.90 1.20
CA GLU A 186 -0.68 -29.53 0.68
C GLU A 186 -0.79 -28.59 -0.52
N GLN A 187 -1.79 -28.79 -1.38
CA GLN A 187 -1.97 -27.93 -2.56
C GLN A 187 -2.47 -26.54 -2.18
N VAL A 188 -3.46 -26.45 -1.29
CA VAL A 188 -3.93 -25.15 -0.82
C VAL A 188 -2.86 -24.45 0.00
N GLU A 189 -2.08 -25.18 0.80
CA GLU A 189 -0.94 -24.64 1.54
C GLU A 189 0.12 -24.07 0.60
N SER A 190 0.52 -24.83 -0.43
CA SER A 190 1.46 -24.34 -1.44
C SER A 190 0.91 -23.13 -2.22
N GLU A 191 -0.36 -23.16 -2.64
CA GLU A 191 -0.97 -22.02 -3.33
C GLU A 191 -1.07 -20.78 -2.40
N LEU A 192 -1.52 -20.96 -1.16
CA LEU A 192 -1.71 -19.87 -0.20
C LEU A 192 -0.37 -19.26 0.25
N LEU A 193 0.66 -20.06 0.50
CA LEU A 193 1.93 -19.57 1.06
C LEU A 193 2.94 -19.19 -0.02
N VAL A 194 2.95 -19.85 -1.19
CA VAL A 194 4.03 -19.70 -2.19
C VAL A 194 3.57 -19.05 -3.49
N LYS A 195 2.37 -19.38 -3.99
CA LYS A 195 1.92 -18.92 -5.33
C LYS A 195 1.68 -17.41 -5.34
N LEU A 196 2.42 -16.70 -6.17
CA LEU A 196 2.37 -15.23 -6.25
C LEU A 196 1.20 -14.70 -7.06
N SER A 197 0.72 -15.44 -8.06
CA SER A 197 -0.29 -14.95 -9.01
C SER A 197 -1.66 -14.68 -8.39
N ILE A 198 -1.91 -15.19 -7.19
CA ILE A 198 -3.16 -14.98 -6.45
C ILE A 198 -3.05 -13.84 -5.42
N LYS A 199 -1.87 -13.22 -5.28
CA LYS A 199 -1.57 -12.22 -4.27
C LYS A 199 -1.34 -10.88 -4.96
N HIS A 200 -1.90 -9.82 -4.39
CA HIS A 200 -1.63 -8.48 -4.86
C HIS A 200 -1.53 -7.51 -3.70
N TRP A 201 -0.57 -6.60 -3.78
CA TRP A 201 -0.45 -5.51 -2.83
C TRP A 201 -1.54 -4.50 -3.09
N HIS A 202 -2.31 -4.21 -2.06
CA HIS A 202 -3.20 -3.05 -2.04
C HIS A 202 -2.46 -1.83 -1.47
N TYR A 203 -1.59 -2.06 -0.49
CA TYR A 203 -0.80 -1.00 0.14
C TYR A 203 0.50 -1.54 0.74
N HIS A 204 1.57 -0.74 0.68
CA HIS A 204 2.84 -1.02 1.34
C HIS A 204 3.30 0.19 2.18
N PRO A 205 3.79 0.02 3.43
CA PRO A 205 4.14 1.14 4.32
C PRO A 205 5.18 2.11 3.75
N GLN A 206 6.09 1.63 2.91
CA GLN A 206 7.09 2.49 2.25
C GLN A 206 6.53 3.33 1.10
N GLN A 207 5.27 3.13 0.68
CA GLN A 207 4.68 3.77 -0.50
C GLN A 207 4.77 5.29 -0.44
N THR A 208 4.34 5.90 0.68
CA THR A 208 4.35 7.35 0.85
C THR A 208 5.76 7.93 0.77
N GLN A 209 6.73 7.27 1.43
CA GLN A 209 8.13 7.70 1.40
C GLN A 209 8.72 7.61 -0.01
N ARG A 210 8.56 6.46 -0.67
CA ARG A 210 9.08 6.20 -2.02
C ARG A 210 8.49 7.16 -3.05
N PHE A 211 7.19 7.44 -2.97
CA PHE A 211 6.56 8.42 -3.86
C PHE A 211 7.08 9.84 -3.60
N THR A 212 7.29 10.21 -2.33
CA THR A 212 7.87 11.52 -1.98
C THR A 212 9.30 11.67 -2.55
N GLU A 213 10.13 10.64 -2.41
CA GLU A 213 11.49 10.60 -2.98
C GLU A 213 11.46 10.71 -4.51
N PHE A 214 10.55 9.99 -5.16
CA PHE A 214 10.33 10.06 -6.60
C PHE A 214 9.99 11.50 -7.06
N TYR A 215 9.00 12.15 -6.43
CA TYR A 215 8.63 13.52 -6.81
C TYR A 215 9.75 14.52 -6.57
N ARG A 216 10.53 14.37 -5.48
CA ARG A 216 11.71 15.20 -5.23
C ARG A 216 12.74 15.05 -6.35
N SER A 217 13.06 13.82 -6.73
CA SER A 217 13.99 13.52 -7.83
C SER A 217 13.49 14.07 -9.18
N LYS A 218 12.21 13.84 -9.51
CA LYS A 218 11.57 14.36 -10.74
C LYS A 218 11.64 15.88 -10.79
N ASN A 219 11.29 16.56 -9.71
CA ASN A 219 11.37 18.01 -9.62
C ASN A 219 12.82 18.52 -9.77
N GLN A 220 13.79 17.86 -9.13
CA GLN A 220 15.20 18.23 -9.26
C GLN A 220 15.69 18.12 -10.70
N ARG A 221 15.34 17.03 -11.41
CA ARG A 221 15.68 16.86 -12.83
C ARG A 221 15.08 17.95 -13.70
N VAL A 222 13.82 18.32 -13.47
CA VAL A 222 13.16 19.41 -14.19
C VAL A 222 13.85 20.75 -13.93
N GLN A 223 14.25 21.03 -12.70
CA GLN A 223 14.96 22.27 -12.37
C GLN A 223 16.36 22.33 -13.00
N LEU A 224 17.10 21.22 -12.99
CA LEU A 224 18.40 21.14 -13.67
C LEU A 224 18.27 21.35 -15.18
N ALA A 225 17.30 20.69 -15.83
CA ALA A 225 17.05 20.85 -17.26
C ALA A 225 16.67 22.31 -17.63
N LYS A 226 15.90 22.99 -16.78
CA LYS A 226 15.59 24.42 -16.97
C LYS A 226 16.83 25.29 -16.90
N LYS A 227 17.69 25.08 -15.89
CA LYS A 227 18.96 25.82 -15.75
C LYS A 227 19.88 25.60 -16.94
N GLU A 228 20.00 24.36 -17.42
CA GLU A 228 20.79 24.03 -18.62
C GLU A 228 20.24 24.74 -19.88
N GLN A 229 18.92 24.80 -20.04
CA GLN A 229 18.30 25.53 -21.15
C GLN A 229 18.52 27.04 -21.06
N GLU A 230 18.42 27.63 -19.87
CA GLU A 230 18.69 29.06 -19.64
C GLU A 230 20.15 29.39 -19.92
N GLN A 231 21.08 28.55 -19.47
CA GLN A 231 22.51 28.71 -19.74
C GLN A 231 22.83 28.64 -21.24
N ARG A 232 22.28 27.67 -21.97
CA ARG A 232 22.45 27.59 -23.43
C ARG A 232 21.94 28.83 -24.15
N LYS A 233 20.79 29.37 -23.73
CA LYS A 233 20.23 30.61 -24.29
C LYS A 233 21.11 31.82 -23.99
N TRP A 234 21.69 31.88 -22.79
CA TRP A 234 22.65 32.93 -22.43
C TRP A 234 23.91 32.86 -23.30
N GLU A 235 24.52 31.68 -23.42
CA GLU A 235 25.71 31.44 -24.24
C GLU A 235 25.45 31.79 -25.73
N GLU A 236 24.28 31.42 -26.26
CA GLU A 236 23.87 31.79 -27.62
C GLU A 236 23.71 33.31 -27.80
N GLN A 237 23.14 34.01 -26.81
CA GLN A 237 23.01 35.47 -26.83
C GLN A 237 24.36 36.18 -26.75
N GLU A 238 25.29 35.65 -25.96
CA GLU A 238 26.65 36.20 -25.80
C GLU A 238 27.44 36.06 -27.11
N LEU A 239 27.40 34.89 -27.76
CA LEU A 239 28.00 34.67 -29.08
C LEU A 239 27.43 35.61 -30.15
N LEU A 240 26.11 35.79 -30.19
CA LEU A 240 25.48 36.74 -31.12
C LEU A 240 25.89 38.19 -30.84
N ALA A 241 26.10 38.55 -29.57
CA ALA A 241 26.57 39.88 -29.19
C ALA A 241 28.02 40.11 -29.66
N GLU A 242 28.92 39.14 -29.48
CA GLU A 242 30.31 39.19 -29.95
C GLU A 242 30.39 39.29 -31.49
N GLU A 243 29.59 38.52 -32.23
CA GLU A 243 29.53 38.64 -33.71
C GLU A 243 28.97 40.00 -34.19
N SER A 244 28.20 40.69 -33.34
CA SER A 244 27.62 42.00 -33.65
C SER A 244 28.48 43.20 -33.23
N GLU A 245 29.62 42.98 -32.56
CA GLU A 245 30.55 44.06 -32.25
C GLU A 245 31.09 44.66 -33.56
N PRO A 246 30.86 45.96 -33.83
CA PRO A 246 31.43 46.58 -35.01
C PRO A 246 32.94 46.60 -34.88
N LEU A 247 33.66 46.09 -35.90
CA LEU A 247 35.10 46.26 -36.05
C LEU A 247 35.44 47.74 -35.85
N TYR A 248 35.98 48.05 -34.68
CA TYR A 248 36.42 49.39 -34.33
C TYR A 248 37.69 49.69 -35.15
N ASP A 249 37.48 50.34 -36.30
CA ASP A 249 38.55 50.79 -37.16
C ASP A 249 39.16 52.08 -36.60
N SER A 250 40.39 51.99 -36.09
CA SER A 250 41.07 53.05 -35.32
C SER A 250 41.53 54.28 -36.12
N VAL A 251 41.03 54.46 -37.36
CA VAL A 251 41.57 55.46 -38.30
C VAL A 251 40.75 56.75 -38.37
N TYR A 252 39.50 56.80 -37.90
CA TYR A 252 38.72 58.05 -37.90
C TYR A 252 38.41 58.56 -36.50
N GLY A 253 39.07 59.68 -36.19
CA GLY A 253 38.96 60.39 -34.92
C GLY A 253 37.54 60.81 -34.54
N PHE A 254 37.39 61.04 -33.24
CA PHE A 254 36.25 61.62 -32.56
C PHE A 254 35.44 62.59 -33.44
N GLN A 255 34.30 62.11 -33.95
CA GLN A 255 33.15 62.96 -34.17
C GLN A 255 32.18 62.72 -33.01
N GLN A 256 32.14 63.69 -32.10
CA GLN A 256 31.07 63.79 -31.11
C GLN A 256 29.75 63.79 -31.87
N ASN A 257 28.94 62.75 -31.68
CA ASN A 257 27.63 62.66 -32.28
C ASN A 257 26.64 63.45 -31.39
N PRO A 258 26.20 64.66 -31.76
CA PRO A 258 25.31 65.45 -30.95
C PRO A 258 23.89 65.12 -31.38
N ARG A 259 23.31 64.04 -30.80
CA ARG A 259 21.87 63.76 -30.64
C ARG A 259 21.63 62.26 -30.49
N TYR A 260 22.01 61.74 -29.33
CA TYR A 260 21.10 60.83 -28.64
C TYR A 260 20.77 61.53 -27.33
N LYS A 261 19.66 62.29 -27.33
CA LYS A 261 18.97 62.55 -26.07
C LYS A 261 18.67 61.18 -25.50
N ARG A 262 19.45 60.74 -24.51
CA ARG A 262 19.03 59.69 -23.60
C ARG A 262 17.68 60.16 -23.07
N LYS A 263 16.59 59.66 -23.63
CA LYS A 263 15.36 59.53 -22.84
C LYS A 263 15.85 58.77 -21.60
N PRO A 264 15.64 59.29 -20.38
CA PRO A 264 15.92 58.48 -19.21
C PRO A 264 15.13 57.20 -19.44
N THR A 265 15.83 56.07 -19.49
CA THR A 265 15.19 54.77 -19.54
C THR A 265 14.33 54.71 -18.28
N ARG A 266 13.04 54.92 -18.47
CA ARG A 266 11.98 54.79 -17.46
C ARG A 266 11.76 53.30 -17.15
N ALA A 267 12.81 52.51 -17.15
CA ALA A 267 12.81 51.06 -17.00
C ALA A 267 13.82 50.58 -15.93
N PHE A 268 14.48 51.52 -15.24
CA PHE A 268 15.28 51.23 -14.03
C PHE A 268 14.74 51.95 -12.78
N ARG A 269 13.45 52.30 -12.80
CA ARG A 269 12.67 52.63 -11.59
C ARG A 269 11.47 51.71 -11.37
N ASP A 270 11.13 50.84 -12.33
CA ASP A 270 9.92 50.01 -12.25
C ASP A 270 10.21 48.53 -11.90
N ILE A 271 11.47 48.17 -11.58
CA ILE A 271 11.83 46.85 -11.01
C ILE A 271 11.91 46.89 -9.47
N ILE A 272 11.73 48.05 -8.84
CA ILE A 272 11.54 48.13 -7.38
C ILE A 272 10.05 47.96 -7.00
N ASP A 273 9.12 48.16 -7.93
CA ASP A 273 7.66 48.10 -7.66
C ASP A 273 6.96 46.80 -8.11
N LEU A 274 7.71 45.78 -8.54
CA LEU A 274 7.15 44.45 -8.89
C LEU A 274 7.47 43.34 -7.88
N ASN A 275 8.02 43.69 -6.72
CA ASN A 275 7.91 42.81 -5.56
C ASN A 275 6.63 43.23 -4.83
N PRO A 276 5.46 42.62 -5.08
CA PRO A 276 4.33 42.84 -4.20
C PRO A 276 4.83 42.50 -2.80
N ALA A 277 4.67 43.42 -1.84
CA ALA A 277 5.00 43.17 -0.45
C ALA A 277 4.53 41.75 -0.10
N PRO A 278 5.37 40.92 0.55
CA PRO A 278 5.06 39.51 0.78
C PRO A 278 3.64 39.41 1.34
N LYS A 279 2.80 38.59 0.70
CA LYS A 279 1.38 38.47 1.07
C LYS A 279 1.30 38.20 2.56
N GLN A 280 0.79 39.18 3.30
CA GLN A 280 0.59 39.06 4.75
C GLN A 280 -0.67 38.23 4.96
N TYR A 281 -0.51 37.05 5.52
CA TYR A 281 -1.62 36.18 5.90
C TYR A 281 -2.08 36.57 7.31
N GLU A 282 -3.40 36.50 7.56
CA GLU A 282 -3.96 36.73 8.91
C GLU A 282 -3.44 35.71 9.93
N LYS A 283 -3.03 34.52 9.46
CA LYS A 283 -2.47 33.45 10.29
C LYS A 283 -1.17 32.92 9.69
N ARG A 284 -0.17 32.78 10.55
CA ARG A 284 1.15 32.22 10.22
C ARG A 284 1.29 30.85 10.88
N TRP A 285 1.78 29.88 10.13
CA TRP A 285 2.07 28.54 10.63
C TRP A 285 3.56 28.41 10.93
N PHE A 286 3.88 27.79 12.06
CA PHE A 286 5.24 27.59 12.54
C PHE A 286 5.48 26.11 12.81
N ARG A 287 6.71 25.67 12.60
CA ARG A 287 7.17 24.34 12.98
C ARG A 287 8.45 24.47 13.79
N CYS A 288 8.46 23.88 14.98
CA CYS A 288 9.68 23.85 15.79
C CYS A 288 10.68 22.86 15.20
N GLY A 289 11.91 23.32 14.93
CA GLY A 289 13.01 22.45 14.51
C GLY A 289 13.46 21.47 15.62
N TYR A 290 13.20 21.81 16.89
CA TYR A 290 13.61 21.02 18.05
C TYR A 290 12.59 19.92 18.41
N CYS A 291 11.36 20.29 18.77
CA CYS A 291 10.35 19.32 19.19
C CYS A 291 9.37 18.89 18.08
N THR A 292 9.52 19.43 16.86
CA THR A 292 8.65 19.17 15.69
C THR A 292 7.19 19.62 15.82
N ASN A 293 6.80 20.24 16.95
CA ASN A 293 5.46 20.79 17.15
C ASN A 293 5.11 21.81 16.06
N ILE A 294 3.85 21.77 15.60
CA ILE A 294 3.30 22.66 14.57
C ILE A 294 2.16 23.45 15.20
N TRP A 295 2.17 24.76 15.05
CA TRP A 295 1.10 25.63 15.54
C TRP A 295 0.88 26.81 14.61
N GLN A 296 -0.26 27.47 14.80
CA GLN A 296 -0.62 28.70 14.12
C GLN A 296 -0.72 29.86 15.12
N ARG A 297 -0.31 31.06 14.71
CA ARG A 297 -0.60 32.31 15.42
C ARG A 297 -1.12 33.38 14.47
N SER A 298 -1.91 34.30 15.01
CA SER A 298 -2.35 35.48 14.28
C SER A 298 -1.14 36.34 13.89
N SER A 299 -1.21 37.00 12.74
CA SER A 299 -0.21 38.00 12.35
C SER A 299 -0.22 39.23 13.26
N THR A 300 -1.27 39.42 14.08
CA THR A 300 -1.28 40.40 15.18
C THR A 300 -0.36 40.01 16.33
N ASP A 301 -0.25 38.70 16.62
CA ASP A 301 0.51 38.18 17.76
C ASP A 301 1.98 37.96 17.39
N VAL A 302 2.25 37.62 16.13
CA VAL A 302 3.60 37.47 15.56
C VAL A 302 3.67 38.22 14.24
N PRO A 303 3.91 39.55 14.27
CA PRO A 303 4.04 40.36 13.06
C PRO A 303 5.15 39.88 12.14
N TYR A 304 5.03 40.19 10.84
CA TYR A 304 6.06 39.84 9.84
C TYR A 304 7.39 40.57 10.04
N SER A 305 7.43 41.58 10.90
CA SER A 305 8.65 42.27 11.33
C SER A 305 9.39 41.57 12.48
N VAL A 306 8.85 40.46 12.99
CA VAL A 306 9.46 39.68 14.07
C VAL A 306 10.16 38.48 13.48
N ASP A 307 11.47 38.40 13.74
CA ASP A 307 12.35 37.37 13.22
C ASP A 307 12.45 36.15 14.15
N GLU A 308 11.85 36.18 15.35
CA GLU A 308 11.93 35.07 16.30
C GLU A 308 10.61 34.82 17.05
N THR A 309 10.26 33.56 17.28
CA THR A 309 9.11 33.20 18.13
C THR A 309 9.38 31.94 18.96
N PRO A 310 8.95 31.90 20.24
CA PRO A 310 9.12 30.71 21.08
C PRO A 310 8.10 29.62 20.70
N CYS A 311 8.54 28.37 20.77
CA CYS A 311 7.66 27.22 20.61
C CYS A 311 6.76 27.03 21.84
N PRO A 312 5.42 26.95 21.70
CA PRO A 312 4.51 26.79 22.84
C PRO A 312 4.62 25.42 23.54
N SER A 313 5.35 24.46 22.96
CA SER A 313 5.50 23.11 23.51
C SER A 313 6.83 22.87 24.21
N CYS A 314 7.89 23.63 23.88
CA CYS A 314 9.23 23.39 24.44
C CYS A 314 10.01 24.68 24.72
N ASP A 315 9.40 25.85 24.55
CA ASP A 315 9.96 27.19 24.70
C ASP A 315 11.22 27.50 23.87
N HIS A 316 11.60 26.61 22.94
CA HIS A 316 12.72 26.85 22.03
C HIS A 316 12.40 28.00 21.07
N LEU A 317 13.32 28.96 20.96
CA LEU A 317 13.25 30.09 20.03
C LEU A 317 13.48 29.62 18.60
N ILE A 318 12.61 30.05 17.68
CA ILE A 318 12.70 29.72 16.25
C ILE A 318 12.88 30.99 15.47
N ILE A 319 13.89 31.01 14.60
CA ILE A 319 14.16 32.10 13.67
C ILE A 319 13.21 31.98 12.46
N ILE A 320 12.52 33.06 12.13
CA ILE A 320 11.51 33.18 11.08
C ILE A 320 12.04 34.18 10.04
N GLY A 321 12.56 33.67 8.91
CA GLY A 321 13.05 34.46 7.78
C GLY A 321 12.25 34.25 6.51
#